data_AF-A0A354F7U6-F1
#
_entry.id   AF-A0A354F7U6-F1
#
_cell.length_a   1.000
_cell.length_b   1.000
_cell.length_c   1.000
_cell.angle_alpha   90.00
_cell.angle_beta   90.00
_cell.angle_gamma   90.00
#
_symmetry.space_group_name_H-M   'P 1'
#
loop_
_entity.id
_entity.type
_entity.pdbx_description
1 polymer ?
#
loop_
_entity_poly.entity_id
_entity_poly.type
_entity_poly.pdbx_seq_one_letter_code
_entity_poly.pdbx_strand_id
1 'polypeptide(L)'
;THAVQCDASDIRTLQELGVQNMDVAVVSIGEDVEASVLIVMALKELNVREIIAKAVTPLHTKILEKIGATQVVYPERDIAIRVATHIVSPNIIDSLALSTEYCISEIPAPRGFIGKMLKDTSIRSMHRVNIIAIKKTTTEVYKGKTSIKEIVNVAPSGEDLVMEGDVLVILGREDDIEKLSNLK
;
A
#
# COMPACT_ATOMS: atom_id res chain seq x y z
N THR A 1 7.98 -9.40 -24.69
CA THR A 1 7.88 -7.98 -24.29
C THR A 1 8.67 -7.17 -25.30
N HIS A 2 8.19 -5.98 -25.67
CA HIS A 2 8.84 -5.09 -26.63
C HIS A 2 9.11 -3.75 -25.97
N ALA A 3 10.18 -3.07 -26.39
CA ALA A 3 10.49 -1.70 -26.00
C ALA A 3 10.66 -0.89 -27.28
N VAL A 4 10.08 0.30 -27.32
CA VAL A 4 10.07 1.17 -28.50
C VAL A 4 10.45 2.57 -28.05
N GLN A 5 11.36 3.21 -28.77
CA GLN A 5 11.62 4.63 -28.63
C GLN A 5 10.68 5.39 -29.57
N CYS A 6 9.85 6.25 -29.01
CA CYS A 6 8.87 7.00 -29.78
C CYS A 6 8.41 8.25 -29.02
N ASP A 7 7.80 9.20 -29.73
CA ASP A 7 7.07 10.30 -29.11
C ASP A 7 5.60 9.90 -29.00
N ALA A 8 5.16 9.59 -27.78
CA ALA A 8 3.80 9.16 -27.51
C ALA A 8 2.79 10.31 -27.56
N SER A 9 3.24 11.57 -27.58
CA SER A 9 2.33 12.73 -27.71
C SER A 9 1.78 12.87 -29.14
N ASP A 10 2.43 12.24 -30.12
CA ASP A 10 1.92 12.11 -31.49
C ASP A 10 0.99 10.90 -31.61
N ILE A 11 -0.29 11.17 -31.83
CA ILE A 11 -1.31 10.14 -32.04
C ILE A 11 -1.00 9.20 -33.21
N ARG A 12 -0.33 9.67 -34.26
CA ARG A 12 0.02 8.83 -35.42
C ARG A 12 1.02 7.75 -35.02
N THR A 13 2.01 8.13 -34.22
CA THR A 13 2.98 7.21 -33.63
C THR A 13 2.28 6.13 -32.81
N LEU A 14 1.30 6.49 -31.96
CA LEU A 14 0.54 5.51 -31.19
C LEU A 14 -0.29 4.57 -32.09
N GLN A 15 -0.87 5.10 -33.18
CA GLN A 15 -1.62 4.29 -34.16
C GLN A 15 -0.75 3.29 -34.90
N GLU A 16 0.43 3.72 -35.36
CA GLU A 16 1.41 2.87 -36.05
C GLU A 16 1.93 1.75 -35.15
N LEU A 17 2.06 2.03 -33.85
CA LEU A 17 2.40 1.04 -32.83
C LEU A 17 1.23 0.14 -32.43
N GLY A 18 0.03 0.39 -32.94
CA GLY A 18 -1.15 -0.43 -32.68
C GLY A 18 -1.69 -0.30 -31.25
N VAL A 19 -1.45 0.83 -30.58
CA VAL A 19 -1.83 1.07 -29.18
C VAL A 19 -3.34 0.99 -28.96
N GLN A 20 -4.15 1.30 -29.97
CA GLN A 20 -5.61 1.15 -29.96
C GLN A 20 -6.09 -0.29 -29.70
N ASN A 21 -5.21 -1.29 -29.90
CA ASN A 21 -5.53 -2.70 -29.65
C ASN A 21 -5.20 -3.13 -28.20
N MET A 22 -4.71 -2.21 -27.36
CA MET A 22 -4.37 -2.51 -25.97
C MET A 22 -5.59 -2.33 -25.06
N ASP A 23 -5.75 -3.22 -24.10
CA ASP A 23 -6.81 -3.12 -23.09
C ASP A 23 -6.55 -1.99 -22.10
N VAL A 24 -5.27 -1.78 -21.74
CA VAL A 24 -4.82 -0.84 -20.70
C VAL A 24 -3.60 -0.06 -21.18
N ALA A 25 -3.61 1.25 -21.03
CA ALA A 25 -2.45 2.12 -21.21
C ALA A 25 -2.10 2.83 -19.90
N VAL A 26 -0.81 2.83 -19.56
CA VAL A 26 -0.27 3.51 -18.37
C VAL A 26 0.62 4.67 -18.82
N VAL A 27 0.25 5.90 -18.45
CA VAL A 27 0.99 7.12 -18.74
C VAL A 27 1.74 7.55 -17.48
N SER A 28 3.05 7.33 -17.45
CA SER A 28 3.90 7.58 -16.28
C SER A 28 4.85 8.78 -16.46
N ILE A 29 4.44 9.81 -17.21
CA ILE A 29 5.22 11.03 -17.40
C ILE A 29 4.92 12.02 -16.27
N GLY A 30 5.96 12.48 -15.57
CA GLY A 30 5.83 13.39 -14.43
C GLY A 30 6.41 14.79 -14.65
N GLU A 31 7.56 14.88 -15.32
CA GLU A 31 8.25 16.15 -15.57
C GLU A 31 7.54 17.04 -16.61
N ASP A 32 6.92 16.43 -17.60
CA ASP A 32 6.22 17.11 -18.68
C ASP A 32 4.71 16.87 -18.57
N VAL A 33 4.03 17.82 -17.93
CA VAL A 33 2.57 17.81 -17.74
C VAL A 33 1.85 17.96 -19.08
N GLU A 34 2.40 18.72 -20.02
CA GLU A 34 1.80 18.94 -21.33
C GLU A 34 1.81 17.64 -22.14
N ALA A 35 2.96 16.97 -22.21
CA ALA A 35 3.08 15.67 -22.86
C ALA A 35 2.14 14.62 -22.24
N SER A 36 2.07 14.55 -20.90
CA SER A 36 1.14 13.65 -20.18
C SER A 36 -0.32 13.88 -20.62
N VAL A 37 -0.75 15.14 -20.68
CA VAL A 37 -2.10 15.52 -21.09
C VAL A 37 -2.36 15.16 -22.56
N LEU A 38 -1.43 15.46 -23.46
CA LEU A 38 -1.54 15.14 -24.89
C LEU A 38 -1.65 13.63 -25.14
N ILE A 39 -0.83 12.82 -24.45
CA ILE A 39 -0.86 11.36 -24.56
C ILE A 39 -2.21 10.81 -24.10
N VAL A 40 -2.71 11.25 -22.95
CA VAL A 40 -4.00 10.78 -22.44
C VAL A 40 -5.14 11.17 -23.39
N MET A 41 -5.11 12.38 -23.94
CA MET A 41 -6.07 12.80 -24.97
C MET A 41 -6.00 11.91 -26.21
N ALA A 42 -4.80 11.63 -26.73
CA ALA A 42 -4.60 10.74 -27.87
C ALA A 42 -5.10 9.32 -27.59
N LEU A 43 -4.77 8.74 -26.42
CA LEU A 43 -5.25 7.42 -26.01
C LEU A 43 -6.79 7.37 -25.92
N LYS A 44 -7.41 8.46 -25.45
CA LYS A 44 -8.86 8.58 -25.39
C LYS A 44 -9.49 8.61 -26.78
N GLU A 45 -8.90 9.36 -27.71
CA GLU A 45 -9.32 9.40 -29.11
C GLU A 45 -9.17 8.04 -29.81
N LEU A 46 -8.14 7.28 -29.45
CA LEU A 46 -7.92 5.90 -29.92
C LEU A 46 -8.84 4.86 -29.25
N ASN A 47 -9.76 5.30 -28.38
CA ASN A 47 -10.71 4.44 -27.67
C ASN A 47 -10.06 3.34 -26.82
N VAL A 48 -8.87 3.61 -26.26
CA VAL A 48 -8.26 2.70 -25.27
C VAL A 48 -9.20 2.59 -24.06
N ARG A 49 -9.50 1.35 -23.65
CA ARG A 49 -10.55 1.07 -22.66
C ARG A 49 -10.20 1.60 -21.27
N GLU A 50 -8.95 1.41 -20.86
CA GLU A 50 -8.46 1.79 -19.54
C GLU A 50 -7.18 2.62 -19.67
N ILE A 51 -7.20 3.84 -19.12
CA ILE A 51 -6.11 4.80 -19.18
C ILE A 51 -5.75 5.21 -17.75
N ILE A 52 -4.61 4.72 -17.26
CA ILE A 52 -4.08 5.04 -15.93
C ILE A 52 -3.01 6.10 -16.10
N ALA A 53 -3.21 7.28 -15.52
CA ALA A 53 -2.28 8.39 -15.69
C ALA A 53 -1.69 8.85 -14.35
N LYS A 54 -0.38 9.11 -14.33
CA LYS A 54 0.31 9.71 -13.19
C LYS A 54 0.06 11.23 -13.15
N ALA A 55 -0.42 11.72 -12.02
CA ALA A 55 -0.48 13.16 -11.74
C ALA A 55 0.66 13.57 -10.80
N VAL A 56 1.09 14.83 -10.94
CA VAL A 56 2.11 15.47 -10.08
C VAL A 56 1.59 16.67 -9.30
N THR A 57 0.37 17.13 -9.59
CA THR A 57 -0.31 18.18 -8.84
C THR A 57 -1.83 17.94 -8.82
N PRO A 58 -2.58 18.51 -7.86
CA PRO A 58 -4.05 18.39 -7.85
C PRO A 58 -4.73 19.00 -9.09
N LEU A 59 -4.12 20.02 -9.70
CA LEU A 59 -4.64 20.59 -10.95
C LEU A 59 -4.43 19.61 -12.11
N HIS A 60 -3.24 18.99 -12.22
CA HIS A 60 -2.96 17.95 -13.21
C HIS A 60 -3.95 16.79 -13.07
N THR A 61 -4.27 16.35 -11.84
CA THR A 61 -5.30 15.34 -11.58
C THR A 61 -6.65 15.71 -12.21
N LYS A 62 -7.14 16.92 -11.93
CA LYS A 62 -8.43 17.39 -12.47
C LYS A 62 -8.44 17.48 -13.99
N ILE A 63 -7.31 17.81 -14.61
CA ILE A 63 -7.18 17.86 -16.07
C ILE A 63 -7.29 16.44 -16.63
N LEU A 64 -6.48 15.50 -16.12
CA LEU A 64 -6.45 14.10 -16.57
C LEU A 64 -7.82 13.42 -16.46
N GLU A 65 -8.53 13.61 -15.34
CA GLU A 65 -9.89 13.09 -15.14
C GLU A 65 -10.86 13.63 -16.20
N LYS A 66 -10.79 14.94 -16.51
CA LYS A 66 -11.69 15.58 -17.47
C LYS A 66 -11.46 15.17 -18.91
N ILE A 67 -10.21 14.89 -19.29
CA ILE A 67 -9.85 14.52 -20.67
C ILE A 67 -10.00 13.02 -20.94
N GLY A 68 -10.29 12.21 -19.92
CA GLY A 68 -10.70 10.82 -20.10
C GLY A 68 -9.75 9.77 -19.56
N ALA A 69 -8.81 10.12 -18.68
CA ALA A 69 -8.13 9.11 -17.85
C ALA A 69 -9.18 8.37 -17.01
N THR A 70 -9.15 7.03 -17.04
CA THR A 70 -10.08 6.21 -16.25
C THR A 70 -9.67 6.13 -14.80
N GLN A 71 -8.37 6.26 -14.53
CA GLN A 71 -7.81 6.34 -13.20
C GLN A 71 -6.62 7.31 -13.19
N VAL A 72 -6.57 8.16 -12.17
CA VAL A 72 -5.43 9.04 -11.93
C VAL A 72 -4.78 8.65 -10.61
N VAL A 73 -3.47 8.43 -10.63
CA VAL A 73 -2.67 8.07 -9.45
C VAL A 73 -1.75 9.22 -9.06
N TYR A 74 -1.49 9.38 -7.76
CA TYR A 74 -0.59 10.41 -7.24
C TYR A 74 0.49 9.78 -6.35
N PRO A 75 1.44 9.03 -6.94
CA PRO A 75 2.33 8.13 -6.19
C PRO A 75 3.12 8.85 -5.11
N GLU A 76 3.77 9.97 -5.44
CA GLU A 76 4.63 10.69 -4.51
C GLU A 76 3.87 11.18 -3.27
N ARG A 77 2.63 11.67 -3.46
CA ARG A 77 1.78 12.11 -2.35
C ARG A 77 1.37 10.92 -1.49
N ASP A 78 0.94 9.83 -2.10
CA ASP A 78 0.45 8.65 -1.38
C ASP A 78 1.58 8.00 -0.56
N ILE A 79 2.78 7.93 -1.13
CA ILE A 79 3.98 7.50 -0.41
C ILE A 79 4.37 8.48 0.69
N ALA A 80 4.31 9.80 0.44
CA ALA A 80 4.65 10.82 1.42
C ALA A 80 3.72 10.77 2.65
N ILE A 81 2.42 10.58 2.44
CA ILE A 81 1.46 10.38 3.54
C ILE A 81 1.85 9.15 4.35
N ARG A 82 2.13 8.03 3.69
CA ARG A 82 2.57 6.81 4.39
C ARG A 82 3.84 7.04 5.20
N VAL A 83 4.85 7.71 4.63
CA VAL A 83 6.10 8.03 5.34
C VAL A 83 5.83 8.95 6.54
N ALA A 84 4.98 9.97 6.40
CA ALA A 84 4.62 10.86 7.49
C ALA A 84 3.94 10.11 8.64
N THR A 85 3.02 9.18 8.35
CA THR A 85 2.38 8.32 9.37
C THR A 85 3.42 7.51 10.14
N HIS A 86 4.43 6.95 9.48
CA HIS A 86 5.51 6.21 10.15
C HIS A 86 6.39 7.10 11.04
N ILE A 87 6.61 8.36 10.65
CA ILE A 87 7.40 9.31 11.44
C ILE A 87 6.67 9.70 12.73
N VAL A 88 5.36 9.95 12.65
CA VAL A 88 4.58 10.36 13.84
C VAL A 88 4.26 9.19 14.77
N SER A 89 4.17 7.97 14.24
CA SER A 89 3.86 6.76 14.98
C SER A 89 4.95 5.69 14.78
N PRO A 90 6.12 5.81 15.44
CA PRO A 90 7.30 4.97 15.18
C PRO A 90 7.11 3.48 15.54
N ASN A 91 6.07 3.16 16.31
CA ASN A 91 5.71 1.79 16.69
C ASN A 91 4.78 1.11 15.66
N ILE A 92 4.35 1.83 14.61
CA ILE A 92 3.60 1.27 13.47
C ILE A 92 4.61 0.91 12.38
N ILE A 93 4.66 -0.38 12.02
CA ILE A 93 5.59 -0.96 11.03
C ILE A 93 5.06 -0.79 9.60
N ASP A 94 3.75 -1.01 9.42
CA ASP A 94 3.05 -0.77 8.17
C ASP A 94 1.55 -0.56 8.48
N SER A 95 0.83 0.09 7.57
CA SER A 95 -0.60 0.33 7.71
C SER A 95 -1.32 0.38 6.37
N LEU A 96 -2.43 -0.33 6.30
CA LEU A 96 -3.37 -0.35 5.18
C LEU A 96 -4.68 0.29 5.63
N ALA A 97 -5.06 1.40 5.01
CA ALA A 97 -6.36 2.02 5.25
C ALA A 97 -7.49 1.09 4.75
N LEU A 98 -8.44 0.78 5.64
CA LEU A 98 -9.67 0.06 5.30
C LEU A 98 -10.83 1.03 5.04
N SER A 99 -10.87 2.14 5.78
CA SER A 99 -11.79 3.26 5.59
C SER A 99 -11.16 4.55 6.10
N THR A 100 -11.92 5.64 6.12
CA THR A 100 -11.48 6.92 6.69
C THR A 100 -11.18 6.86 8.19
N GLU A 101 -11.73 5.87 8.90
CA GLU A 101 -11.55 5.74 10.36
C GLU A 101 -10.85 4.45 10.79
N TYR A 102 -10.78 3.45 9.92
CA TYR A 102 -10.26 2.13 10.25
C TYR A 102 -9.08 1.77 9.38
N CYS A 103 -8.07 1.14 9.98
CA CYS A 103 -6.92 0.61 9.29
C CYS A 103 -6.54 -0.76 9.83
N ILE A 104 -5.78 -1.48 9.01
CA ILE A 104 -5.05 -2.66 9.39
C ILE A 104 -3.60 -2.22 9.58
N SER A 105 -3.03 -2.40 10.76
CA SER A 105 -1.66 -2.00 11.06
C SER A 105 -0.84 -3.14 11.63
N GLU A 106 0.44 -3.15 11.27
CA GLU A 106 1.44 -4.03 11.85
C GLU A 106 2.15 -3.29 12.97
N ILE A 107 2.13 -3.84 14.18
CA ILE A 107 2.84 -3.29 15.33
C ILE A 107 3.70 -4.38 16.01
N PRO A 108 4.86 -4.05 16.59
CA PRO A 108 5.56 -4.96 17.48
C PRO A 108 4.63 -5.38 18.63
N ALA A 109 4.74 -6.63 19.09
CA ALA A 109 4.01 -7.08 20.27
C ALA A 109 4.27 -6.15 21.48
N PRO A 110 3.24 -5.51 22.06
CA PRO A 110 3.40 -4.68 23.26
C PRO A 110 4.00 -5.50 24.40
N ARG A 111 4.91 -4.94 25.22
CA ARG A 111 5.58 -5.78 26.24
C ARG A 111 4.61 -6.36 27.25
N GLY A 112 3.54 -5.64 27.56
CA GLY A 112 2.45 -6.14 28.42
C GLY A 112 1.76 -7.40 27.89
N PHE A 113 1.93 -7.77 26.62
CA PHE A 113 1.34 -8.97 26.00
C PHE A 113 2.35 -10.11 25.87
N ILE A 114 3.66 -9.83 25.96
CA ILE A 114 4.70 -10.85 25.84
C ILE A 114 4.52 -11.91 26.94
N GLY A 115 4.52 -13.18 26.52
CA GLY A 115 4.32 -14.33 27.40
C GLY A 115 2.87 -14.59 27.81
N LYS A 116 1.89 -13.85 27.25
CA LYS A 116 0.46 -14.07 27.51
C LYS A 116 -0.25 -14.70 26.31
N MET A 117 -1.27 -15.51 26.59
CA MET A 117 -2.19 -15.96 25.56
C MET A 117 -3.08 -14.80 25.13
N LEU A 118 -3.51 -14.77 23.86
CA LEU A 118 -4.38 -13.70 23.35
C LEU A 118 -5.65 -13.49 24.18
N LYS A 119 -6.28 -14.56 24.68
CA LYS A 119 -7.47 -14.47 25.53
C LYS A 119 -7.23 -13.72 26.84
N ASP A 120 -6.00 -13.72 27.34
CA ASP A 120 -5.62 -13.08 28.61
C ASP A 120 -5.23 -11.61 28.44
N THR A 121 -5.07 -11.14 27.19
CA THR A 121 -4.74 -9.74 26.89
C THR A 121 -5.94 -8.79 26.99
N SER A 122 -7.17 -9.33 26.95
CA SER A 122 -8.40 -8.54 26.88
C SER A 122 -8.40 -7.48 25.77
N ILE A 123 -7.67 -7.72 24.68
CA ILE A 123 -7.38 -6.70 23.66
C ILE A 123 -8.63 -6.07 23.06
N ARG A 124 -9.65 -6.89 22.75
CA ARG A 124 -10.88 -6.41 22.12
C ARG A 124 -11.74 -5.57 23.04
N SER A 125 -11.83 -5.93 24.32
CA SER A 125 -12.64 -5.20 25.31
C SER A 125 -11.94 -3.94 25.83
N MET A 126 -10.62 -4.01 26.03
CA MET A 126 -9.84 -2.90 26.61
C MET A 126 -9.34 -1.91 25.57
N HIS A 127 -8.88 -2.39 24.42
CA HIS A 127 -8.23 -1.58 23.39
C HIS A 127 -9.06 -1.40 22.12
N ARG A 128 -10.23 -2.05 22.01
CA ARG A 128 -11.18 -1.90 20.88
C ARG A 128 -10.58 -2.25 19.51
N VAL A 129 -9.55 -3.09 19.50
CA VAL A 129 -8.93 -3.59 18.28
C VAL A 129 -9.02 -5.12 18.19
N ASN A 130 -8.90 -5.67 16.98
CA ASN A 130 -8.83 -7.12 16.75
C ASN A 130 -7.47 -7.50 16.19
N ILE A 131 -6.84 -8.54 16.74
CA ILE A 131 -5.68 -9.17 16.10
C ILE A 131 -6.21 -10.11 15.01
N ILE A 132 -5.73 -9.93 13.78
CA ILE A 132 -6.10 -10.76 12.63
C ILE A 132 -4.96 -11.69 12.20
N ALA A 133 -3.72 -11.39 12.59
CA ALA A 133 -2.58 -12.30 12.42
C ALA A 133 -1.46 -12.02 13.44
N ILE A 134 -0.63 -13.03 13.68
CA ILE A 134 0.66 -12.90 14.39
C ILE A 134 1.75 -13.32 13.40
N LYS A 135 2.65 -12.40 13.08
CA LYS A 135 3.85 -12.70 12.30
C LYS A 135 5.00 -13.00 13.26
N LYS A 136 5.66 -14.14 13.03
CA LYS A 136 6.80 -14.60 13.81
C LYS A 136 8.02 -14.66 12.90
N THR A 137 9.08 -13.96 13.29
CA THR A 137 10.37 -14.02 12.59
C THR A 137 11.22 -15.10 13.24
N THR A 138 11.55 -16.14 12.47
CA THR A 138 12.39 -17.25 12.94
C THR A 138 13.69 -17.28 12.15
N THR A 139 14.78 -17.58 12.85
CA THR A 139 16.09 -17.75 12.24
C THR A 139 16.37 -19.24 12.10
N GLU A 140 16.37 -19.75 10.88
CA GLU A 140 16.75 -21.13 10.57
C GLU A 140 18.21 -21.15 10.10
N VAL A 141 19.04 -21.99 10.71
CA VAL A 141 20.42 -22.25 10.25
C VAL A 141 20.44 -23.61 9.55
N TYR A 142 20.65 -23.61 8.24
CA TYR A 142 20.79 -24.84 7.46
C TYR A 142 22.11 -24.83 6.71
N LYS A 143 22.94 -25.87 6.93
CA LYS A 143 24.27 -26.02 6.31
C LYS A 143 25.16 -24.78 6.44
N GLY A 144 25.17 -24.16 7.62
CA GLY A 144 25.99 -22.97 7.90
C GLY A 144 25.49 -21.67 7.24
N LYS A 145 24.32 -21.70 6.58
CA LYS A 145 23.65 -20.50 6.07
C LYS A 145 22.49 -20.15 6.99
N THR A 146 22.50 -18.93 7.49
CA THR A 146 21.40 -18.34 8.23
C THR A 146 20.34 -17.85 7.25
N SER A 147 19.10 -18.27 7.41
CA SER A 147 17.95 -17.78 6.65
C SER A 147 16.89 -17.29 7.63
N ILE A 148 16.38 -16.09 7.36
CA ILE A 148 15.26 -15.53 8.11
C ILE A 148 13.99 -16.03 7.43
N LYS A 149 13.11 -16.64 8.21
CA LYS A 149 11.82 -17.15 7.76
C LYS A 149 10.72 -16.50 8.57
N GLU A 150 9.80 -15.85 7.86
CA GLU A 150 8.59 -15.31 8.44
C GLU A 150 7.50 -16.40 8.42
N ILE A 151 6.90 -16.66 9.58
CA ILE A 151 5.76 -17.55 9.75
C ILE A 151 4.57 -16.70 10.19
N VAL A 152 3.46 -16.77 9.46
CA VAL A 152 2.26 -15.99 9.74
C VAL A 152 1.17 -16.93 10.26
N ASN A 153 0.76 -16.73 11.51
CA ASN A 153 -0.45 -17.34 12.05
C ASN A 153 -1.64 -16.42 11.76
N VAL A 154 -2.46 -16.78 10.77
CA VAL A 154 -3.66 -16.04 10.37
C VAL A 154 -4.86 -16.49 11.19
N ALA A 155 -5.68 -15.53 11.63
CA ALA A 155 -6.82 -15.75 12.51
C ALA A 155 -6.42 -16.54 13.78
N PRO A 156 -5.46 -16.01 14.57
CA PRO A 156 -4.98 -16.69 15.77
C PRO A 156 -6.14 -16.92 16.75
N SER A 157 -6.09 -18.06 17.41
CA SER A 157 -6.99 -18.43 18.49
C SER A 157 -6.66 -17.67 19.78
N GLY A 158 -7.60 -17.71 20.74
CA GLY A 158 -7.34 -17.17 22.07
C GLY A 158 -6.21 -17.85 22.85
N GLU A 159 -5.75 -19.03 22.41
CA GLU A 159 -4.70 -19.83 23.06
C GLU A 159 -3.30 -19.52 22.51
N ASP A 160 -3.21 -18.76 21.41
CA ASP A 160 -1.94 -18.39 20.83
C ASP A 160 -1.14 -17.48 21.75
N LEU A 161 0.13 -17.86 21.95
CA LEU A 161 1.08 -17.17 22.81
C LEU A 161 1.79 -16.07 22.03
N VAL A 162 1.75 -14.85 22.57
CA VAL A 162 2.52 -13.72 22.06
C VAL A 162 3.93 -13.80 22.60
N MET A 163 4.90 -13.89 21.71
CA MET A 163 6.32 -13.99 22.02
C MET A 163 7.04 -12.66 21.79
N GLU A 164 8.18 -12.49 22.42
CA GLU A 164 9.08 -11.38 22.11
C GLU A 164 9.54 -11.47 20.65
N GLY A 165 9.50 -10.34 19.95
CA GLY A 165 9.83 -10.27 18.52
C GLY A 165 8.66 -10.59 17.58
N ASP A 166 7.50 -11.00 18.10
CA ASP A 166 6.29 -11.13 17.29
C ASP A 166 5.81 -9.75 16.80
N VAL A 167 5.24 -9.73 15.61
CA VAL A 167 4.51 -8.58 15.05
C VAL A 167 3.02 -8.94 15.01
N LEU A 168 2.21 -8.10 15.64
CA LEU A 168 0.76 -8.23 15.65
C LEU A 168 0.17 -7.46 14.47
N VAL A 169 -0.66 -8.13 13.68
CA VAL A 169 -1.45 -7.49 12.63
C VAL A 169 -2.83 -7.20 13.21
N ILE A 170 -3.18 -5.93 13.28
CA ILE A 170 -4.29 -5.42 14.06
C ILE A 170 -5.26 -4.65 13.17
N LEU A 171 -6.55 -4.91 13.31
CA LEU A 171 -7.65 -4.14 12.72
C LEU A 171 -8.34 -3.28 13.80
N GLY A 172 -8.44 -1.98 13.57
CA GLY A 172 -9.04 -1.05 14.53
C GLY A 172 -9.11 0.39 14.02
N ARG A 173 -9.54 1.30 14.90
CA ARG A 173 -9.43 2.74 14.64
C ARG A 173 -7.99 3.21 14.83
N GLU A 174 -7.55 4.17 14.03
CA GLU A 174 -6.17 4.67 14.06
C GLU A 174 -5.74 5.11 15.46
N ASP A 175 -6.56 5.93 16.15
CA ASP A 175 -6.30 6.39 17.52
C ASP A 175 -6.17 5.24 18.54
N ASP A 176 -6.91 4.15 18.36
CA ASP A 176 -6.92 3.02 19.29
C ASP A 176 -5.70 2.12 19.06
N ILE A 177 -5.29 1.94 17.80
CA ILE A 177 -4.05 1.27 17.42
C ILE A 177 -2.84 2.06 17.91
N GLU A 178 -2.83 3.38 17.75
CA GLU A 178 -1.73 4.23 18.21
C GLU A 178 -1.55 4.14 19.73
N LYS A 179 -2.65 4.24 20.50
CA LYS A 179 -2.62 4.02 21.96
C LYS A 179 -2.06 2.65 22.32
N LEU A 180 -2.47 1.61 21.60
CA LEU A 180 -1.97 0.25 21.83
C LEU A 180 -0.48 0.13 21.51
N SER A 181 -0.03 0.73 20.41
CA SER A 181 1.38 0.70 19.99
C SER A 181 2.33 1.39 20.99
N ASN A 182 1.79 2.32 21.78
CA ASN A 182 2.52 3.06 22.82
C ASN A 182 2.48 2.40 24.22
N LEU A 183 1.80 1.27 24.37
CA LEU A 183 1.81 0.51 25.61
C LEU A 183 3.18 -0.16 25.82
N LYS A 184 3.86 0.30 26.87
CA LYS A 184 5.16 -0.21 27.30
C LYS A 184 5.12 -1.61 27.86
#